data_AF-X1SBI0-F1
#
_entry.id   AF-X1SBI0-F1
#
_cell.length_a   1.000
_cell.length_b   1.000
_cell.length_c   1.000
_cell.angle_alpha   90.00
_cell.angle_beta   90.00
_cell.angle_gamma   90.00
#
_symmetry.space_group_name_H-M   'P 1'
#
loop_
_entity.id
_entity.type
_entity.pdbx_description
1 polymer ?
#
loop_
_entity_poly.entity_id
_entity_poly.type
_entity_poly.pdbx_seq_one_letter_code
_entity_poly.pdbx_strand_id
1 'polypeptide(L)'
;EIGAEGWGEVSFELPDNLTTFKVMVTALTKDSFFGAGEEKLVVKKPLLLKSALPQFVRREDSFEAGVVVYNYTGKEGEVQLLGETEGITLKGEKVKKVFLRPGENREVRFSFEAHKIGEAKFFFKAIMGDYSDGLAVTVPVNLPRQTESLALFESSLEDAYQEI
;
A
#
# COMPACT_ATOMS: atom_id res chain seq x y z
N GLU A 1 30.18 -18.72 12.62
CA GLU A 1 30.70 -19.71 13.59
C GLU A 1 30.78 -19.01 14.94
N ILE A 2 30.42 -19.67 16.03
CA ILE A 2 30.49 -19.07 17.37
C ILE A 2 31.93 -19.23 17.86
N GLY A 3 32.55 -18.15 18.33
CA GLY A 3 33.92 -18.16 18.81
C GLY A 3 34.11 -19.01 20.06
N ALA A 4 35.36 -19.28 20.43
CA ALA A 4 35.72 -20.15 21.57
C ALA A 4 35.11 -19.70 22.92
N GLU A 5 34.71 -18.43 23.03
CA GLU A 5 34.07 -17.85 24.22
C GLU A 5 32.53 -17.90 24.20
N GLY A 6 31.92 -18.53 23.20
CA GLY A 6 30.46 -18.66 23.08
C GLY A 6 29.75 -17.46 22.44
N TRP A 7 30.51 -16.49 21.90
CA TRP A 7 29.97 -15.31 21.22
C TRP A 7 30.03 -15.43 19.69
N GLY A 8 29.01 -14.94 19.00
CA GLY A 8 28.98 -14.83 17.55
C GLY A 8 28.18 -13.60 17.12
N GLU A 9 28.67 -12.90 16.10
CA GLU A 9 28.04 -11.70 15.55
C GLU A 9 27.61 -11.95 14.10
N VAL A 10 26.43 -11.47 13.73
CA VAL A 10 25.90 -11.54 12.37
C VAL A 10 25.35 -10.16 12.01
N SER A 11 25.83 -9.61 10.90
CA SER A 11 25.32 -8.37 10.33
C SER A 11 24.44 -8.67 9.12
N PHE A 12 23.31 -7.98 9.01
CA PHE A 12 22.41 -8.06 7.86
C PHE A 12 21.74 -6.71 7.63
N GLU A 13 21.39 -6.43 6.38
CA GLU A 13 20.62 -5.24 6.03
C GLU A 13 19.13 -5.50 6.22
N LEU A 14 18.44 -4.55 6.84
CA LEU A 14 16.98 -4.62 6.98
C LEU A 14 16.32 -4.23 5.66
N PRO A 15 15.30 -4.96 5.20
CA PRO A 15 14.52 -4.53 4.04
C PRO A 15 13.73 -3.27 4.39
N ASP A 16 13.34 -2.48 3.38
CA ASP A 16 12.62 -1.20 3.52
C ASP A 16 11.20 -1.33 4.10
N ASN A 17 10.81 -2.55 4.50
CA ASN A 17 9.54 -2.83 5.13
C ASN A 17 9.57 -2.32 6.59
N LEU A 18 8.80 -1.27 6.86
CA LEU A 18 8.66 -0.63 8.18
C LEU A 18 7.72 -1.45 9.08
N THR A 19 8.18 -2.63 9.48
CA THR A 19 7.43 -3.61 10.28
C THR A 19 8.23 -4.07 11.51
N THR A 20 7.62 -4.94 12.33
CA THR A 20 8.34 -5.62 13.41
C THR A 20 8.92 -6.92 12.88
N PHE A 21 10.24 -7.04 12.85
CA PHE A 21 10.95 -8.27 12.51
C PHE A 21 11.08 -9.14 13.75
N LYS A 22 10.94 -10.45 13.55
CA LYS A 22 11.26 -11.45 14.57
C LYS A 22 12.58 -12.10 14.17
N VAL A 23 13.63 -11.84 14.94
CA VAL A 23 14.92 -12.49 14.78
C VAL A 23 14.85 -13.81 15.55
N MET A 24 15.10 -14.92 14.87
CA MET A 24 15.12 -16.25 15.46
C MET A 24 16.50 -16.85 15.26
N VAL A 25 17.10 -17.32 16.35
CA VAL A 25 18.43 -17.94 16.35
C VAL A 25 18.29 -19.36 16.86
N THR A 26 18.85 -20.31 16.12
CA THR A 26 18.96 -21.71 16.53
C THR A 26 20.44 -22.08 16.57
N ALA A 27 20.90 -22.57 17.71
CA ALA A 27 22.26 -23.07 17.91
C ALA A 27 22.26 -24.60 17.94
N LEU A 28 23.26 -25.21 17.31
CA LEU A 28 23.50 -26.65 17.31
C LEU A 28 25.00 -26.90 17.53
N THR A 29 25.33 -27.80 18.45
CA THR A 29 26.70 -28.30 18.66
C THR A 29 26.91 -29.64 17.96
N LYS A 30 28.17 -30.04 17.75
CA LYS A 30 28.52 -31.36 17.19
C LYS A 30 28.03 -32.52 18.07
N ASP A 31 27.94 -32.28 19.38
CA ASP A 31 27.45 -33.24 20.38
C ASP A 31 25.92 -33.26 20.50
N SER A 32 25.21 -32.71 19.51
CA SER A 32 23.73 -32.68 19.46
C SER A 32 23.05 -31.92 20.60
N PHE A 33 23.72 -30.92 21.19
CA PHE A 33 23.03 -29.93 22.02
C PHE A 33 22.40 -28.84 21.15
N PHE A 34 21.18 -28.45 21.51
CA PHE A 34 20.38 -27.46 20.81
C PHE A 34 20.06 -26.28 21.72
N GLY A 35 19.97 -25.08 21.15
CA GLY A 35 19.46 -23.89 21.81
C GLY A 35 18.65 -23.05 20.83
N ALA A 36 17.65 -22.33 21.33
CA ALA A 36 16.86 -21.40 20.53
C ALA A 36 16.67 -20.09 21.29
N GLY A 37 16.67 -18.98 20.55
CA GLY A 37 16.40 -17.64 21.06
C GLY A 37 15.58 -16.84 20.06
N GLU A 38 14.76 -15.94 20.56
CA GLU A 38 14.01 -15.02 19.72
C GLU A 38 14.02 -13.60 20.29
N GLU A 39 14.05 -12.62 19.38
CA GLU A 39 13.96 -11.20 19.72
C GLU A 39 13.15 -10.44 18.68
N LYS A 40 12.50 -9.34 19.10
CA LYS A 40 11.70 -8.47 18.23
C LYS A 40 12.44 -7.18 17.94
N LEU A 41 12.57 -6.85 16.66
CA LEU A 41 13.18 -5.61 16.18
C LEU A 41 12.11 -4.76 15.50
N VAL A 42 11.83 -3.57 16.04
CA VAL A 42 10.83 -2.64 15.48
C VAL A 42 11.53 -1.63 14.58
N VAL A 43 11.20 -1.65 13.28
CA VAL A 43 11.71 -0.69 12.30
C VAL A 43 10.60 0.31 11.98
N LYS A 44 10.83 1.58 12.30
CA LYS A 44 9.89 2.68 12.00
C LYS A 44 10.63 3.92 11.53
N LYS A 45 10.07 4.62 10.55
CA LYS A 45 10.50 5.99 10.22
C LYS A 45 9.85 6.98 11.19
N PRO A 46 10.55 8.06 11.60
CA PRO A 46 9.98 9.12 12.43
C PRO A 46 8.77 9.82 11.80
N LEU A 47 8.77 9.99 10.47
CA LEU A 47 7.61 10.41 9.69
C LEU A 47 7.26 9.26 8.74
N LEU A 48 6.00 8.86 8.69
CA LEU A 48 5.56 7.69 7.94
C LEU A 48 4.31 7.99 7.12
N LEU A 49 4.33 7.61 5.84
CA LEU A 49 3.18 7.57 4.96
C LEU A 49 2.62 6.17 4.84
N LYS A 50 1.29 6.05 4.90
CA LYS A 50 0.56 4.82 4.59
C LYS A 50 -0.51 5.09 3.56
N SER A 51 -0.62 4.24 2.55
CA SER A 51 -1.65 4.37 1.53
C SER A 51 -3.05 4.24 2.12
N ALA A 52 -3.92 5.15 1.71
CA ALA A 52 -5.37 5.11 1.90
C ALA A 52 -6.05 5.15 0.52
N LEU A 53 -5.45 4.45 -0.45
CA LEU A 53 -5.97 4.31 -1.81
C LEU A 53 -6.86 3.06 -1.93
N PRO A 54 -7.86 3.08 -2.82
CA PRO A 54 -8.60 1.87 -3.16
C PRO A 54 -7.70 0.84 -3.86
N GLN A 55 -8.10 -0.44 -3.78
CA GLN A 55 -7.34 -1.54 -4.41
C GLN A 55 -7.47 -1.57 -5.94
N PHE A 56 -8.54 -1.00 -6.48
CA PHE A 56 -8.75 -0.80 -7.91
C PHE A 56 -9.66 0.41 -8.10
N VAL A 57 -9.62 1.00 -9.28
CA VAL A 57 -10.56 2.04 -9.71
C VAL A 57 -11.14 1.63 -11.05
N ARG A 58 -12.25 2.24 -11.47
CA ARG A 58 -12.83 2.02 -12.80
C ARG A 58 -12.69 3.27 -13.64
N ARG A 59 -12.66 3.09 -14.96
CA ARG A 59 -12.74 4.22 -15.89
C ARG A 59 -14.04 5.00 -15.64
N GLU A 60 -13.93 6.32 -15.68
CA GLU A 60 -14.96 7.32 -15.36
C GLU A 60 -15.29 7.46 -13.87
N ASP A 61 -14.54 6.81 -12.97
CA ASP A 61 -14.67 7.08 -11.54
C ASP A 61 -14.10 8.46 -11.19
N SER A 62 -14.83 9.18 -10.34
CA SER A 62 -14.35 10.35 -9.60
C SER A 62 -14.42 10.04 -8.11
N PHE A 63 -13.30 10.17 -7.41
CA PHE A 63 -13.20 9.74 -6.00
C PHE A 63 -12.20 10.58 -5.21
N GLU A 64 -12.31 10.50 -3.88
CA GLU A 64 -11.32 11.05 -2.96
C GLU A 64 -10.54 9.92 -2.29
N ALA A 65 -9.21 10.00 -2.34
CA ALA A 65 -8.33 9.06 -1.68
C ALA A 65 -6.99 9.75 -1.35
N GLY A 66 -6.09 9.07 -0.64
CA GLY A 66 -4.77 9.64 -0.42
C GLY A 66 -3.92 8.79 0.50
N VAL A 67 -3.38 9.43 1.54
CA VAL A 67 -2.45 8.81 2.48
C VAL A 67 -2.75 9.23 3.91
N VAL A 68 -2.45 8.34 4.85
CA VAL A 68 -2.39 8.67 6.27
C VAL A 68 -0.95 9.02 6.61
N VAL A 69 -0.76 10.21 7.19
CA VAL A 69 0.53 10.69 7.67
C VAL A 69 0.61 10.42 9.17
N TYR A 70 1.65 9.72 9.62
CA TYR A 70 1.91 9.46 11.04
C TYR A 70 3.13 10.26 11.51
N ASN A 71 2.97 10.99 12.60
CA ASN A 71 4.07 11.73 13.23
C ASN A 71 4.62 10.97 14.46
N TYR A 72 5.72 10.26 14.28
CA TYR A 72 6.48 9.58 15.35
C TYR A 72 7.80 10.31 15.70
N THR A 73 7.95 11.57 15.28
CA THR A 73 9.19 12.35 15.50
C THR A 73 9.39 12.78 16.96
N GLY A 74 8.33 12.71 17.78
CA GLY A 74 8.33 13.24 19.15
C GLY A 74 8.16 14.77 19.24
N LYS A 75 8.01 15.46 18.10
CA LYS A 75 7.82 16.92 18.01
C LYS A 75 6.54 17.24 17.26
N GLU A 76 5.93 18.39 17.54
CA GLU A 76 4.86 18.92 16.70
C GLU A 76 5.42 19.67 15.49
N GLY A 77 4.62 19.85 14.45
CA GLY A 77 5.02 20.61 13.28
C GLY A 77 4.09 20.46 12.08
N GLU A 78 4.33 21.29 11.07
CA GLU A 78 3.62 21.25 9.79
C GLU A 78 4.29 20.24 8.85
N VAL A 79 3.50 19.29 8.36
CA VAL A 79 3.87 18.38 7.29
C VAL A 79 3.39 18.96 5.96
N GLN A 80 4.30 19.09 5.00
CA GLN A 80 3.96 19.38 3.61
C GLN A 80 3.88 18.07 2.84
N LEU A 81 2.71 17.79 2.23
CA LEU A 81 2.44 16.59 1.47
C LEU A 81 2.23 16.95 0.00
N LEU A 82 3.10 16.44 -0.87
CA LEU A 82 2.98 16.53 -2.32
C LEU A 82 2.37 15.23 -2.86
N GLY A 83 1.33 15.35 -3.69
CA GLY A 83 0.74 14.27 -4.47
C GLY A 83 0.97 14.46 -5.97
N GLU A 84 1.45 13.41 -6.62
CA GLU A 84 1.66 13.33 -8.07
C GLU A 84 1.12 12.01 -8.61
N THR A 85 0.70 12.00 -9.87
CA THR A 85 0.06 10.83 -10.48
C THR A 85 0.46 10.63 -11.93
N GLU A 86 0.46 9.36 -12.36
CA GLU A 86 0.53 8.94 -13.75
C GLU A 86 -0.65 8.02 -14.06
N GLY A 87 -1.22 8.11 -15.26
CA GLY A 87 -2.37 7.27 -15.65
C GLY A 87 -3.73 7.67 -15.05
N ILE A 88 -3.74 8.61 -14.09
CA ILE A 88 -4.94 9.19 -13.48
C ILE A 88 -4.76 10.70 -13.27
N THR A 89 -5.85 11.46 -13.30
CA THR A 89 -5.84 12.92 -13.11
C THR A 89 -6.04 13.27 -11.64
N LEU A 90 -5.09 14.00 -11.03
CA LEU A 90 -5.30 14.69 -9.76
C LEU A 90 -5.99 16.03 -9.99
N LYS A 91 -7.08 16.30 -9.25
CA LYS A 91 -7.81 17.58 -9.26
C LYS A 91 -7.47 18.44 -8.05
N GLY A 92 -7.35 19.75 -8.29
CA GLY A 92 -7.05 20.73 -7.25
C GLY A 92 -5.57 20.84 -6.93
N GLU A 93 -5.27 21.16 -5.67
CA GLU A 93 -3.91 21.40 -5.21
C GLU A 93 -3.12 20.10 -5.06
N LYS A 94 -1.92 20.06 -5.67
CA LYS A 94 -0.98 18.96 -5.51
C LYS A 94 -0.28 18.95 -4.16
N VAL A 95 -0.20 20.11 -3.50
CA VAL A 95 0.46 20.27 -2.20
C VAL A 95 -0.59 20.56 -1.15
N LYS A 96 -0.59 19.78 -0.07
CA LYS A 96 -1.42 20.01 1.11
C LYS A 96 -0.55 20.12 2.34
N LYS A 97 -0.96 20.96 3.28
CA LYS A 97 -0.27 21.19 4.55
C LYS A 97 -1.12 20.68 5.70
N VAL A 98 -0.50 19.97 6.64
CA VAL A 98 -1.19 19.44 7.81
C VAL A 98 -0.30 19.58 9.04
N PHE A 99 -0.80 20.26 10.07
CA PHE A 99 -0.11 20.32 11.36
C PHE A 99 -0.37 19.04 12.15
N LEU A 100 0.64 18.42 12.75
CA LEU A 100 0.49 17.21 13.57
C LEU A 100 1.23 17.34 14.89
N ARG A 101 0.58 16.94 15.98
CA ARG A 101 1.21 16.76 17.29
C ARG A 101 2.03 15.46 17.35
N PRO A 102 2.92 15.29 18.33
CA PRO A 102 3.64 14.04 18.53
C PRO A 102 2.66 12.87 18.72
N GLY A 103 2.87 11.79 17.96
CA GLY A 103 2.01 10.60 17.99
C GLY A 103 0.67 10.74 17.25
N GLU A 104 0.34 11.93 16.73
CA GLU A 104 -0.87 12.15 15.96
C GLU A 104 -0.71 11.57 14.54
N ASN A 105 -1.83 11.16 13.96
CA ASN A 105 -1.93 10.80 12.56
C ASN A 105 -3.14 11.47 11.92
N ARG A 106 -3.05 11.77 10.62
CA ARG A 106 -4.14 12.37 9.86
C ARG A 106 -4.18 11.84 8.45
N GLU A 107 -5.38 11.50 7.99
CA GLU A 107 -5.65 11.21 6.59
C GLU A 107 -5.68 12.52 5.80
N VAL A 108 -4.93 12.56 4.70
CA VAL A 108 -4.93 13.67 3.75
C VAL A 108 -5.40 13.13 2.40
N ARG A 109 -6.54 13.65 1.94
CA ARG A 109 -7.20 13.23 0.71
C ARG A 109 -6.98 14.19 -0.44
N PHE A 110 -6.90 13.66 -1.64
CA PHE A 110 -6.88 14.35 -2.92
C PHE A 110 -8.05 13.83 -3.76
N SER A 111 -8.54 14.67 -4.67
CA SER A 111 -9.59 14.29 -5.62
C SER A 111 -8.94 13.77 -6.90
N PHE A 112 -9.42 12.63 -7.40
CA PHE A 112 -8.90 11.98 -8.59
C PHE A 112 -10.00 11.64 -9.59
N GLU A 113 -9.67 11.68 -10.87
CA GLU A 113 -10.51 11.23 -11.98
C GLU A 113 -9.78 10.26 -12.89
N ALA A 114 -10.39 9.09 -13.13
CA ALA A 114 -9.84 8.02 -13.95
C ALA A 114 -10.39 8.06 -15.38
N HIS A 115 -9.59 8.54 -16.34
CA HIS A 115 -10.02 8.59 -17.76
C HIS A 115 -9.43 7.48 -18.63
N LYS A 116 -8.37 6.82 -18.18
CA LYS A 116 -7.64 5.81 -18.96
C LYS A 116 -7.65 4.46 -18.25
N ILE A 117 -7.84 3.39 -19.02
CA ILE A 117 -7.72 2.01 -18.55
C ILE A 117 -6.24 1.64 -18.46
N GLY A 118 -5.88 0.73 -17.56
CA GLY A 118 -4.52 0.25 -17.37
C GLY A 118 -4.09 0.37 -15.92
N GLU A 119 -2.96 1.02 -15.68
CA GLU A 119 -2.41 1.23 -14.33
C GLU A 119 -2.37 2.73 -14.01
N ALA A 120 -2.80 3.08 -12.81
CA ALA A 120 -2.63 4.40 -12.22
C ALA A 120 -1.53 4.32 -11.17
N LYS A 121 -0.49 5.15 -11.32
CA LYS A 121 0.60 5.27 -10.34
C LYS A 121 0.40 6.54 -9.53
N PHE A 122 0.53 6.41 -8.22
CA PHE A 122 0.40 7.49 -7.25
C PHE A 122 1.73 7.64 -6.53
N PHE A 123 2.23 8.87 -6.49
CA PHE A 123 3.45 9.24 -5.79
C PHE A 123 3.09 10.27 -4.72
N PHE A 124 3.46 9.98 -3.48
CA PHE A 124 3.29 10.87 -2.35
C PHE A 124 4.64 11.14 -1.70
N LYS A 125 4.90 12.40 -1.36
CA LYS A 125 6.10 12.81 -0.63
C LYS A 125 5.69 13.70 0.54
N ALA A 126 6.11 13.34 1.74
CA ALA A 126 5.92 14.13 2.94
C ALA A 126 7.24 14.66 3.47
N ILE A 127 7.23 15.92 3.91
CA ILE A 127 8.38 16.59 4.54
C ILE A 127 7.89 17.32 5.80
N MET A 128 8.62 17.15 6.90
CA MET A 128 8.40 17.82 8.18
C MET A 128 9.77 18.17 8.80
N GLY A 129 10.24 19.39 8.59
CA GLY A 129 11.61 19.78 8.94
C GLY A 129 12.63 18.90 8.20
N ASP A 130 13.51 18.22 8.95
CA ASP A 130 14.52 17.30 8.41
C ASP A 130 13.98 15.88 8.14
N TYR A 131 12.74 15.58 8.55
CA TYR A 131 12.13 14.26 8.34
C TYR A 131 11.37 14.22 7.03
N SER A 132 11.54 13.14 6.27
CA SER A 132 10.81 12.91 5.02
C SER A 132 10.46 11.45 4.82
N ASP A 133 9.36 11.22 4.11
CA ASP A 133 8.99 9.89 3.63
C ASP A 133 8.36 9.98 2.23
N GLY A 134 8.50 8.91 1.46
CA GLY A 134 8.02 8.81 0.09
C GLY A 134 7.29 7.48 -0.12
N LEU A 135 6.16 7.53 -0.82
CA LEU A 135 5.32 6.37 -1.07
C LEU A 135 4.92 6.35 -2.55
N ALA A 136 5.18 5.22 -3.22
CA ALA A 136 4.75 4.96 -4.58
C ALA A 136 3.79 3.75 -4.59
N VAL A 137 2.62 3.90 -5.17
CA VAL A 137 1.59 2.84 -5.23
C VAL A 137 1.01 2.77 -6.63
N THR A 138 0.90 1.55 -7.17
CA THR A 138 0.22 1.28 -8.44
C THR A 138 -1.15 0.66 -8.15
N VAL A 139 -2.19 1.19 -8.77
CA VAL A 139 -3.59 0.71 -8.67
C VAL A 139 -4.12 0.42 -10.08
N PRO A 140 -4.72 -0.76 -10.32
CA PRO A 140 -5.34 -1.07 -11.61
C PRO A 140 -6.60 -0.23 -11.87
N VAL A 141 -6.73 0.24 -13.12
CA VAL A 141 -7.92 0.92 -13.65
C VAL A 141 -8.67 -0.04 -14.58
N ASN A 142 -9.78 -0.57 -14.09
CA ASN A 142 -10.58 -1.58 -14.77
C ASN A 142 -11.69 -0.96 -15.65
N LEU A 143 -12.14 -1.72 -16.63
CA LEU A 143 -13.42 -1.44 -17.28
C LEU A 143 -14.57 -1.80 -16.32
N PRO A 144 -15.66 -1.00 -16.31
CA PRO A 144 -16.90 -1.47 -15.70
C PRO A 144 -17.35 -2.74 -16.44
N ARG A 145 -17.35 -3.89 -15.76
CA ARG A 145 -17.93 -5.12 -16.30
C ARG A 145 -19.45 -4.97 -16.31
N GLN A 146 -20.03 -4.70 -17.48
CA GLN A 146 -21.44 -5.00 -17.69
C GLN A 146 -21.54 -6.50 -17.97
N THR A 147 -22.23 -7.23 -17.10
CA THR A 147 -22.57 -8.63 -17.37
C THR A 147 -23.98 -8.62 -17.94
N GLU A 148 -24.10 -8.72 -19.26
CA GLU A 148 -25.39 -8.97 -19.91
C GLU A 148 -25.57 -10.48 -20.03
N SER A 149 -26.67 -11.00 -19.50
CA SER A 149 -27.10 -12.37 -19.71
C SER A 149 -28.28 -12.34 -20.66
N LEU A 150 -28.05 -12.70 -21.92
CA LEU A 150 -29.12 -12.84 -22.90
C LEU A 150 -29.61 -14.30 -22.88
N ALA A 151 -30.84 -14.51 -22.43
CA ALA A 151 -31.55 -15.77 -22.66
C ALA A 151 -32.12 -15.73 -24.08
N LEU A 152 -31.57 -16.52 -25.00
CA LEU A 152 -32.20 -16.77 -26.29
C LEU A 152 -33.33 -17.79 -26.05
N PHE A 153 -34.58 -17.32 -26.07
CA PHE A 153 -35.74 -18.20 -26.14
C PHE A 153 -35.95 -18.58 -27.61
N GLU A 154 -35.69 -19.84 -27.95
CA GLU A 154 -36.13 -20.43 -29.21
C GLU A 154 -37.54 -21.00 -28.98
N SER A 155 -38.55 -20.38 -29.57
CA SER A 155 -39.89 -20.93 -29.64
C SER A 155 -40.21 -21.28 -31.09
N SER A 156 -40.02 -22.54 -31.48
CA SER A 156 -40.64 -23.09 -32.68
C SER A 156 -42.07 -23.51 -32.34
N LEU A 157 -43.04 -22.66 -32.70
CA LEU A 157 -44.40 -23.10 -33.01
C LEU A 157 -44.36 -23.65 -34.43
N GLU A 158 -43.83 -24.85 -34.61
CA GLU A 158 -43.78 -25.49 -35.92
C GLU A 158 -43.81 -27.02 -35.77
N ASP A 159 -44.87 -27.51 -35.12
CA ASP A 159 -45.27 -28.93 -35.11
C ASP A 159 -46.81 -29.06 -35.13
N ALA A 160 -47.46 -28.26 -35.98
CA ALA A 160 -48.85 -28.49 -36.36
C ALA A 160 -49.07 -28.07 -37.82
N TYR A 161 -49.49 -29.03 -38.63
CA TYR A 161 -49.98 -28.93 -40.01
C TYR A 161 -48.91 -28.94 -41.13
N GLN A 162 -48.57 -30.13 -41.63
CA GLN A 162 -49.01 -30.62 -42.95
C GLN A 162 -48.17 -31.84 -43.41
N GLU A 163 -48.68 -33.04 -43.16
CA GLU A 163 -48.60 -34.14 -44.14
C GLU A 163 -50.05 -34.52 -44.50
N ILE A 164 -50.53 -33.98 -45.62
CA ILE A 164 -51.56 -34.57 -46.49
C ILE A 164 -50.98 -34.51 -47.91
#